data_AF-A0AAW9BR54-F1
#
_entry.id   AF-A0AAW9BR54-F1
#
_cell.length_a   1.000
_cell.length_b   1.000
_cell.length_c   1.000
_cell.angle_alpha   90.00
_cell.angle_beta   90.00
_cell.angle_gamma   90.00
#
_symmetry.space_group_name_H-M   'P 1'
#
loop_
_entity.id
_entity.type
_entity.pdbx_description
1 polymer ?
#
loop_
_entity_poly.entity_id
_entity_poly.type
_entity_poly.pdbx_seq_one_letter_code
_entity_poly.pdbx_strand_id
1 'polypeptide(L)'
;EEVFQQFYANGALLVMWGALLFHLLLPIPHSAHPATLWRKVAEQLAEKVNNHHSYSQSILSGSLALILMTLPCLVLLIALKPLVWQEPLYELALLLLALDWRSCETLTKQLALALSREDKTRCRELLKPFVNRDTETLSLVGIGKAGSETIIMGFGRNVVCVLFWYAIAG
;
A
#
# COMPACT_ATOMS: atom_id res chain seq x y z
N GLU A 1 -27.26 -23.10 -9.92
CA GLU A 1 -26.14 -22.23 -10.36
C GLU A 1 -26.42 -20.75 -10.18
N GLU A 2 -27.55 -20.20 -10.62
CA GLU A 2 -27.88 -18.76 -10.47
C GLU A 2 -27.88 -18.27 -9.01
N VAL A 3 -28.46 -19.03 -8.07
CA VAL A 3 -28.45 -18.68 -6.64
C VAL A 3 -27.03 -18.69 -6.06
N PHE A 4 -26.15 -19.57 -6.56
CA PHE A 4 -24.77 -19.66 -6.10
C PHE A 4 -23.92 -18.51 -6.67
N GLN A 5 -24.14 -18.12 -7.93
CA GLN A 5 -23.55 -16.90 -8.51
C GLN A 5 -24.04 -15.63 -7.82
N GLN A 6 -25.33 -15.56 -7.47
CA GLN A 6 -25.89 -14.42 -6.76
C GLN A 6 -25.38 -14.36 -5.32
N PHE A 7 -25.17 -15.52 -4.67
CA PHE A 7 -24.54 -15.60 -3.34
C PHE A 7 -23.04 -15.29 -3.38
N TYR A 8 -22.33 -15.65 -4.46
CA TYR A 8 -20.91 -15.33 -4.65
C TYR A 8 -20.71 -13.83 -4.95
N ALA A 9 -21.58 -13.24 -5.79
CA ALA A 9 -21.65 -11.81 -6.03
C ALA A 9 -22.00 -11.04 -4.74
N ASN A 10 -22.97 -11.54 -3.95
CA ASN A 10 -23.28 -10.99 -2.64
C ASN A 10 -22.15 -11.21 -1.63
N GLY A 11 -21.42 -12.32 -1.72
CA GLY A 11 -20.33 -12.71 -0.84
C GLY A 11 -19.13 -11.79 -0.98
N ALA A 12 -18.66 -11.56 -2.21
CA ALA A 12 -17.58 -10.62 -2.49
C ALA A 12 -17.96 -9.19 -2.06
N LEU A 13 -19.21 -8.76 -2.33
CA LEU A 13 -19.70 -7.46 -1.86
C LEU A 13 -19.73 -7.39 -0.33
N LEU A 14 -20.20 -8.43 0.36
CA LEU A 14 -20.22 -8.50 1.82
C LEU A 14 -18.81 -8.49 2.42
N VAL A 15 -17.86 -9.18 1.80
CA VAL A 15 -16.46 -9.16 2.21
C VAL A 15 -15.87 -7.76 2.01
N MET A 16 -16.15 -7.12 0.88
CA MET A 16 -15.67 -5.76 0.58
C MET A 16 -16.26 -4.72 1.55
N TRP A 17 -17.57 -4.75 1.79
CA TRP A 17 -18.22 -3.89 2.78
C TRP A 17 -17.77 -4.20 4.20
N GLY A 18 -17.57 -5.48 4.52
CA GLY A 18 -17.01 -5.94 5.77
C GLY A 18 -15.61 -5.39 6.00
N ALA A 19 -14.74 -5.43 4.99
CA ALA A 19 -13.39 -4.90 5.05
C ALA A 19 -13.40 -3.38 5.33
N LEU A 20 -14.25 -2.63 4.62
CA LEU A 20 -14.41 -1.19 4.82
C LEU A 20 -14.92 -0.86 6.23
N LEU A 21 -15.95 -1.58 6.71
CA LEU A 21 -16.51 -1.38 8.04
C LEU A 21 -15.49 -1.72 9.13
N PHE A 22 -14.77 -2.83 8.99
CA PHE A 22 -13.80 -3.28 9.97
C PHE A 22 -12.58 -2.35 9.99
N HIS A 23 -12.12 -1.89 8.83
CA HIS A 23 -11.05 -0.90 8.73
C HIS A 23 -11.49 0.47 9.29
N LEU A 24 -12.79 0.80 9.29
CA LEU A 24 -13.34 1.97 9.96
C LEU A 24 -13.35 1.81 11.49
N LEU A 25 -13.85 0.67 11.98
CA LEU A 25 -14.06 0.39 13.41
C LEU A 25 -12.76 0.07 14.17
N LEU A 26 -11.82 -0.65 13.55
CA LEU A 26 -10.54 -1.00 14.16
C LEU A 26 -9.43 -0.12 13.60
N PRO A 27 -8.92 0.86 14.37
CA PRO A 27 -7.72 1.58 14.00
C PRO A 27 -6.51 0.67 14.22
N ILE A 28 -6.17 -0.14 13.22
CA ILE A 28 -4.90 -0.87 13.22
C ILE A 28 -3.78 0.17 13.17
N PRO A 29 -2.92 0.27 14.21
CA PRO A 29 -1.84 1.23 14.20
C PRO A 29 -0.87 0.90 13.07
N HIS A 30 -0.43 1.93 12.36
CA HIS A 30 0.46 1.81 11.20
C HIS A 30 1.73 0.99 11.49
N SER A 31 2.26 1.10 12.72
CA SER A 31 3.45 0.36 13.17
C SER A 31 3.24 -1.15 13.33
N ALA A 32 2.00 -1.62 13.50
CA ALA A 32 1.68 -3.03 13.66
C ALA A 32 1.35 -3.71 12.31
N HIS A 33 1.27 -2.93 11.22
CA HIS A 33 0.90 -3.47 9.92
C HIS A 33 2.05 -4.32 9.34
N PRO A 34 1.83 -5.58 8.94
CA PRO A 34 2.89 -6.47 8.46
C PRO A 34 3.58 -5.94 7.20
N ALA A 35 2.91 -5.10 6.41
CA ALA A 35 3.52 -4.38 5.29
C ALA A 35 4.71 -3.48 5.69
N THR A 36 4.79 -3.03 6.96
CA THR A 36 5.95 -2.26 7.43
C THR A 36 7.22 -3.11 7.54
N LEU A 37 7.09 -4.37 7.98
CA LEU A 37 8.19 -5.33 7.98
C LEU A 37 8.61 -5.65 6.55
N TRP A 38 7.62 -5.85 5.67
CA TRP A 38 7.85 -6.08 4.25
C TRP A 38 8.64 -4.93 3.61
N ARG A 39 8.28 -3.68 3.91
CA ARG A 39 9.01 -2.49 3.44
C ARG A 39 10.45 -2.47 3.93
N LYS A 40 10.70 -2.75 5.21
CA LYS A 40 12.08 -2.79 5.77
C LYS A 40 12.95 -3.88 5.13
N VAL A 41 12.36 -5.03 4.78
CA VAL A 41 13.06 -6.08 4.03
C VAL A 41 13.39 -5.59 2.63
N ALA A 42 12.45 -4.91 1.97
CA ALA A 42 12.66 -4.33 0.64
C ALA A 42 13.76 -3.27 0.63
N GLU A 43 13.79 -2.38 1.62
CA GLU A 43 14.82 -1.35 1.79
C GLU A 43 16.22 -1.99 1.93
N GLN A 44 16.37 -2.99 2.81
CA GLN A 44 17.64 -3.70 2.99
C GLN A 44 18.08 -4.48 1.74
N LEU A 45 17.12 -5.06 1.01
CA LEU A 45 17.41 -5.76 -0.23
C LEU A 45 17.84 -4.77 -1.32
N ALA A 46 17.17 -3.62 -1.41
CA ALA A 46 17.52 -2.56 -2.34
C ALA A 46 18.94 -2.02 -2.07
N GLU A 47 19.32 -1.79 -0.82
CA GLU A 47 20.69 -1.38 -0.45
C GLU A 47 21.76 -2.38 -0.91
N LYS A 48 21.45 -3.68 -0.92
CA LYS A 48 22.40 -4.73 -1.36
C LYS A 48 22.48 -4.87 -2.88
N VAL A 49 21.38 -4.57 -3.58
CA VAL A 49 21.18 -4.92 -4.99
C VAL A 49 21.35 -3.71 -5.91
N ASN A 50 21.02 -2.52 -5.43
CA ASN A 50 21.08 -1.25 -6.16
C ASN A 50 22.47 -0.61 -6.09
N ASN A 51 23.50 -1.35 -6.51
CA ASN A 51 24.88 -0.90 -6.56
C ASN A 51 25.26 -0.37 -7.96
N HIS A 52 26.30 0.47 -8.04
CA HIS A 52 26.81 1.09 -9.27
C HIS A 52 27.58 0.11 -10.20
N HIS A 53 26.99 -1.05 -10.46
CA HIS A 53 27.50 -2.00 -11.46
C HIS A 53 27.03 -1.63 -12.87
N SER A 54 27.46 -2.42 -13.87
CA SER A 54 26.96 -2.30 -15.25
C SER A 54 25.43 -2.34 -15.28
N TYR A 55 24.83 -1.50 -16.14
CA TYR A 55 23.37 -1.38 -16.29
C TYR A 55 22.65 -2.72 -16.42
N SER A 56 23.21 -3.66 -17.19
CA SER A 56 22.66 -5.01 -17.38
C SER A 56 22.63 -5.81 -16.07
N GLN A 57 23.69 -5.71 -15.25
CA GLN A 57 23.73 -6.38 -13.95
C GLN A 57 22.74 -5.77 -12.96
N SER A 58 22.56 -4.45 -12.97
CA SER A 58 21.59 -3.76 -12.11
C SER A 58 20.14 -4.15 -12.44
N ILE A 59 19.81 -4.33 -13.71
CA ILE A 59 18.48 -4.83 -14.11
C ILE A 59 18.28 -6.26 -13.64
N LEU A 60 19.27 -7.13 -13.87
CA LEU A 60 19.16 -8.54 -13.52
C LEU A 60 19.04 -8.72 -12.01
N SER A 61 19.90 -8.04 -11.25
CA SER A 61 19.91 -8.09 -9.79
C SER A 61 18.61 -7.53 -9.21
N GLY A 62 18.12 -6.39 -9.72
CA GLY A 62 16.85 -5.78 -9.31
C GLY A 62 15.63 -6.66 -9.63
N SER A 63 15.61 -7.26 -10.81
CA SER A 63 14.54 -8.19 -11.22
C SER A 63 14.52 -9.44 -10.34
N LEU A 64 15.70 -10.01 -10.04
CA LEU A 64 15.82 -11.17 -9.18
C LEU A 64 15.40 -10.86 -7.75
N ALA A 65 15.78 -9.68 -7.22
CA ALA A 65 15.35 -9.21 -5.92
C ALA A 65 13.83 -9.08 -5.82
N LEU A 66 13.19 -8.52 -6.86
CA LEU A 66 11.73 -8.43 -6.94
C LEU A 66 11.09 -9.83 -6.91
N ILE A 67 11.55 -10.76 -7.75
CA ILE A 67 11.04 -12.13 -7.79
C ILE A 67 11.25 -12.83 -6.44
N LEU A 68 12.42 -12.67 -5.83
CA LEU A 68 12.75 -13.28 -4.55
C LEU A 68 11.86 -12.77 -3.41
N MET A 69 11.36 -11.54 -3.49
CA MET A 69 10.40 -11.02 -2.52
C MET A 69 8.97 -11.46 -2.87
N THR A 70 8.53 -11.26 -4.11
CA THR A 70 7.12 -11.44 -4.48
C THR A 70 6.71 -12.90 -4.61
N LEU A 71 7.56 -13.75 -5.21
CA LEU A 71 7.22 -15.13 -5.52
C LEU A 71 7.03 -15.97 -4.25
N PRO A 72 7.93 -15.96 -3.25
CA PRO A 72 7.71 -16.71 -2.02
C PRO A 72 6.49 -16.22 -1.24
N CYS A 73 6.23 -14.91 -1.24
CA CYS A 73 5.03 -14.34 -0.63
C CYS A 73 3.76 -14.86 -1.31
N LEU A 74 3.70 -14.83 -2.65
CA LEU A 74 2.58 -15.35 -3.42
C LEU A 74 2.37 -16.85 -3.18
N VAL A 75 3.44 -17.65 -3.22
CA VAL A 75 3.38 -19.09 -2.93
C VAL A 75 2.86 -19.35 -1.53
N LEU A 76 3.32 -18.59 -0.53
CA LEU A 76 2.85 -18.70 0.85
C LEU A 76 1.35 -18.39 0.95
N LEU A 77 0.89 -17.30 0.32
CA LEU A 77 -0.54 -16.95 0.31
C LEU A 77 -1.40 -18.02 -0.37
N ILE A 78 -0.94 -18.61 -1.48
CA ILE A 78 -1.66 -19.69 -2.15
C ILE A 78 -1.67 -20.96 -1.28
N ALA A 79 -0.54 -21.30 -0.66
CA ALA A 79 -0.40 -22.47 0.20
C ALA A 79 -1.21 -22.36 1.51
N LEU A 80 -1.45 -21.14 1.99
CA LEU A 80 -2.29 -20.89 3.16
C LEU A 80 -3.79 -21.09 2.87
N LYS A 81 -4.23 -20.86 1.63
CA LYS A 81 -5.65 -20.97 1.25
C LYS A 81 -6.33 -22.27 1.72
N PRO A 82 -5.80 -23.49 1.45
CA PRO A 82 -6.44 -24.73 1.88
C PRO A 82 -6.44 -24.96 3.40
N LEU A 83 -5.63 -24.22 4.15
CA LEU A 83 -5.52 -24.36 5.61
C LEU A 83 -6.61 -23.58 6.35
N VAL A 84 -7.25 -22.61 5.67
CA VAL A 84 -8.28 -21.77 6.27
C VAL A 84 -9.64 -22.48 6.21
N TRP A 85 -10.33 -22.49 7.34
CA TRP A 85 -11.65 -23.13 7.46
C TRP A 85 -12.72 -22.48 6.59
N GLN A 86 -12.70 -21.14 6.46
CA GLN A 86 -13.71 -20.36 5.71
C GLN A 86 -13.02 -19.46 4.68
N GLU A 87 -13.28 -19.69 3.38
CA GLU A 87 -12.71 -18.88 2.30
C GLU A 87 -13.02 -17.37 2.42
N PRO A 88 -14.25 -16.93 2.76
CA PRO A 88 -14.55 -15.49 2.86
C PRO A 88 -13.76 -14.76 3.96
N LEU A 89 -13.38 -15.46 5.04
CA LEU A 89 -12.56 -14.86 6.10
C LEU A 89 -11.11 -14.66 5.64
N TYR A 90 -10.62 -15.55 4.78
CA TYR A 90 -9.30 -15.42 4.20
C TYR A 90 -9.23 -14.20 3.29
N GLU A 91 -10.19 -14.06 2.38
CA GLU A 91 -10.30 -12.89 1.48
C GLU A 91 -10.47 -11.59 2.26
N LEU A 92 -11.32 -11.60 3.29
CA LEU A 92 -11.49 -10.45 4.19
C LEU A 92 -10.17 -10.04 4.85
N ALA A 93 -9.40 -11.00 5.36
CA ALA A 93 -8.11 -10.73 5.98
C ALA A 93 -7.10 -10.15 4.98
N LEU A 94 -7.03 -10.69 3.76
CA LEU A 94 -6.17 -10.16 2.71
C LEU A 94 -6.56 -8.73 2.30
N LEU A 95 -7.85 -8.46 2.14
CA LEU A 95 -8.36 -7.13 1.84
C LEU A 95 -8.05 -6.13 2.95
N LEU A 96 -8.20 -6.53 4.21
CA LEU A 96 -7.86 -5.68 5.35
C LEU A 96 -6.37 -5.34 5.40
N LEU A 97 -5.51 -6.26 4.97
CA LEU A 97 -4.07 -6.02 4.84
C LEU A 97 -3.72 -5.20 3.59
N ALA A 98 -4.51 -5.27 2.53
CA ALA A 98 -4.26 -4.53 1.29
C ALA A 98 -4.75 -3.08 1.38
N LEU A 99 -5.83 -2.82 2.11
CA LEU A 99 -6.43 -1.49 2.26
C LEU A 99 -5.67 -0.62 3.26
N ASP A 100 -5.22 0.55 2.80
CA ASP A 100 -4.63 1.57 3.69
C ASP A 100 -4.92 3.00 3.22
N TRP A 101 -6.02 3.57 3.73
CA TRP A 101 -6.34 4.99 3.56
C TRP A 101 -5.80 5.87 4.70
N ARG A 102 -5.42 5.28 5.85
CA ARG A 102 -5.08 6.02 7.08
C ARG A 102 -3.73 6.72 6.94
N SER A 103 -2.79 6.11 6.20
CA SER A 103 -1.54 6.76 5.80
C SER A 103 -1.81 8.08 5.09
N CYS A 104 -2.70 8.04 4.09
CA CYS A 104 -3.01 9.19 3.24
C CYS A 104 -3.74 10.27 4.04
N GLU A 105 -4.69 9.89 4.88
CA GLU A 105 -5.40 10.82 5.76
C GLU A 105 -4.45 11.51 6.75
N THR A 106 -3.55 10.74 7.37
CA THR A 106 -2.56 11.25 8.33
C THR A 106 -1.61 12.24 7.65
N LEU A 107 -1.08 11.88 6.48
CA LEU A 107 -0.24 12.77 5.68
C LEU A 107 -0.99 14.05 5.30
N THR A 108 -2.24 13.93 4.84
CA THR A 108 -3.08 15.08 4.45
C THR A 108 -3.27 16.04 5.61
N LYS A 109 -3.66 15.54 6.80
CA LYS A 109 -3.87 16.37 7.99
C LYS A 109 -2.58 17.07 8.44
N GLN A 110 -1.48 16.33 8.52
CA GLN A 110 -0.20 16.89 8.97
C GLN A 110 0.36 17.90 7.97
N LEU A 111 0.26 17.61 6.66
CA LEU A 111 0.74 18.48 5.61
C LEU A 111 -0.10 19.75 5.50
N ALA A 112 -1.44 19.66 5.58
CA ALA A 112 -2.32 20.83 5.58
C ALA A 112 -2.03 21.76 6.76
N LEU A 113 -1.82 21.19 7.97
CA LEU A 113 -1.46 21.95 9.15
C LEU A 113 -0.09 22.61 9.01
N ALA A 114 0.92 21.90 8.51
CA ALA A 114 2.25 22.46 8.30
C ALA A 114 2.25 23.56 7.21
N LEU A 115 1.49 23.38 6.13
CA LEU A 115 1.31 24.39 5.09
C LEU A 115 0.63 25.66 5.62
N SER A 116 -0.40 25.51 6.46
CA SER A 116 -1.10 26.67 7.07
C SER A 116 -0.20 27.51 7.98
N ARG A 117 0.88 26.91 8.50
CA ARG A 117 1.89 27.57 9.34
C ARG A 117 3.10 28.05 8.54
N GLU A 118 3.09 27.85 7.22
CA GLU A 118 4.22 28.13 6.31
C GLU A 118 5.54 27.43 6.71
N ASP A 119 5.46 26.34 7.48
CA ASP A 119 6.62 25.60 7.96
C ASP A 119 7.15 24.68 6.85
N LYS A 120 8.00 25.25 6.00
CA LYS A 120 8.62 24.57 4.86
C LYS A 120 9.43 23.35 5.28
N THR A 121 10.19 23.45 6.37
CA THR A 121 11.05 22.37 6.86
C THR A 121 10.19 21.18 7.23
N ARG A 122 9.14 21.40 8.03
CA ARG A 122 8.24 20.34 8.43
C ARG A 122 7.50 19.72 7.24
N CYS A 123 7.06 20.53 6.30
CA CYS A 123 6.41 20.03 5.09
C CYS A 123 7.32 19.10 4.27
N ARG A 124 8.61 19.45 4.14
CA ARG A 124 9.59 18.64 3.40
C ARG A 124 9.86 17.32 4.10
N GLU A 125 10.04 17.34 5.42
CA GLU A 125 10.20 16.12 6.23
C GLU A 125 9.02 15.16 6.06
N LEU A 126 7.79 15.69 6.10
CA LEU A 126 6.57 14.90 5.96
C LEU A 126 6.44 14.27 4.57
N LEU A 127 6.89 14.97 3.52
CA LEU A 127 6.76 14.51 2.15
C LEU A 127 7.89 13.57 1.71
N LYS A 128 9.09 13.75 2.25
CA LYS A 128 10.31 12.98 1.93
C LYS A 128 10.11 11.45 1.86
N PRO A 129 9.43 10.77 2.80
CA PRO A 129 9.25 9.32 2.72
C PRO A 129 8.27 8.86 1.63
N PHE A 130 7.48 9.76 1.05
CA PHE A 130 6.46 9.42 0.05
C PHE A 130 6.88 9.75 -1.39
N VAL A 131 7.93 10.55 -1.57
CA VAL A 131 8.42 10.95 -2.89
C VAL A 131 9.86 10.52 -3.10
N ASN A 132 10.16 9.96 -4.27
CA ASN A 132 11.52 9.57 -4.65
C ASN A 132 12.38 10.73 -5.17
N ARG A 133 11.81 11.95 -5.25
CA ARG A 133 12.47 13.16 -5.75
C ARG A 133 12.98 14.01 -4.59
N ASP A 134 14.05 14.76 -4.81
CA ASP A 134 14.55 15.69 -3.81
C ASP A 134 13.48 16.75 -3.47
N THR A 135 13.27 16.95 -2.16
CA THR A 135 12.28 17.90 -1.62
C THR A 135 12.90 19.20 -1.13
N GLU A 136 14.23 19.28 -1.06
CA GLU A 136 14.95 20.43 -0.48
C GLU A 136 14.83 21.71 -1.30
N THR A 137 14.55 21.60 -2.61
CA THR A 137 14.39 22.74 -3.52
C THR A 137 12.95 23.21 -3.67
N LEU A 138 11.97 22.51 -3.08
CA LEU A 138 10.55 22.82 -3.28
C LEU A 138 10.12 24.10 -2.55
N SER A 139 9.45 24.99 -3.28
CA SER A 139 8.72 26.14 -2.72
C SER A 139 7.42 25.69 -2.04
N LEU A 140 6.78 26.55 -1.24
CA LEU A 140 5.48 26.24 -0.61
C LEU A 140 4.42 25.79 -1.63
N VAL A 141 4.37 26.45 -2.80
CA VAL A 141 3.47 26.07 -3.89
C VAL A 141 3.86 24.71 -4.49
N GLY A 142 5.16 24.45 -4.66
CA GLY A 142 5.67 23.17 -5.13
C GLY A 142 5.35 22.02 -4.18
N ILE A 143 5.46 22.26 -2.87
CA ILE A 143 5.07 21.32 -1.81
C ILE A 143 3.58 21.01 -1.89
N GLY A 144 2.71 22.02 -2.04
CA GLY A 144 1.27 21.81 -2.17
C GLY A 144 0.91 20.95 -3.40
N LYS A 145 1.57 21.20 -4.53
CA LYS A 145 1.38 20.40 -5.76
C LYS A 145 1.84 18.95 -5.56
N ALA A 146 3.07 18.76 -5.10
CA ALA A 146 3.64 17.43 -4.89
C ALA A 146 2.87 16.64 -3.82
N GLY A 147 2.42 17.31 -2.75
CA GLY A 147 1.55 16.73 -1.72
C GLY A 147 0.21 16.27 -2.28
N SER A 148 -0.46 17.11 -3.06
CA SER A 148 -1.74 16.75 -3.69
C SER A 148 -1.61 15.55 -4.63
N GLU A 149 -0.57 15.55 -5.48
CA GLU A 149 -0.24 14.42 -6.36
C GLU A 149 0.01 13.13 -5.56
N THR A 150 0.79 13.23 -4.49
CA THR A 150 1.11 12.10 -3.60
C THR A 150 -0.13 11.54 -2.92
N ILE A 151 -1.02 12.40 -2.41
CA ILE A 151 -2.24 11.99 -1.73
C ILE A 151 -3.21 11.32 -2.71
N ILE A 152 -3.42 11.92 -3.89
CA ILE A 152 -4.31 11.36 -4.92
C ILE A 152 -3.79 10.00 -5.39
N MET A 153 -2.49 9.87 -5.70
CA MET A 153 -1.90 8.60 -6.08
C MET A 153 -1.92 7.57 -4.94
N GLY A 154 -1.73 8.02 -3.70
CA GLY A 154 -1.81 7.17 -2.50
C GLY A 154 -3.19 6.54 -2.32
N PHE A 155 -4.25 7.36 -2.38
CA PHE A 155 -5.64 6.86 -2.34
C PHE A 155 -5.96 5.95 -3.52
N GLY A 156 -5.53 6.34 -4.73
CA GLY A 156 -5.72 5.54 -5.94
C GLY A 156 -5.10 4.14 -5.79
N ARG A 157 -3.87 4.05 -5.29
CA ARG A 157 -3.16 2.77 -5.11
C ARG A 157 -3.69 1.94 -3.96
N ASN A 158 -3.90 2.54 -2.79
CA ASN A 158 -4.17 1.80 -1.55
C ASN A 158 -5.66 1.53 -1.30
N VAL A 159 -6.55 2.16 -2.06
CA VAL A 159 -8.01 1.98 -1.91
C VAL A 159 -8.63 1.61 -3.24
N VAL A 160 -8.58 2.51 -4.23
CA VAL A 160 -9.32 2.34 -5.49
C VAL A 160 -8.83 1.11 -6.25
N CYS A 161 -7.51 0.97 -6.42
CA CYS A 161 -6.90 -0.14 -7.14
C CYS A 161 -7.18 -1.48 -6.44
N VAL A 162 -7.08 -1.52 -5.10
CA VAL A 162 -7.34 -2.71 -4.29
C VAL A 162 -8.78 -3.18 -4.46
N LEU A 163 -9.75 -2.27 -4.26
CA LEU A 163 -11.17 -2.59 -4.40
C LEU A 163 -11.54 -2.97 -5.84
N PHE A 164 -10.97 -2.26 -6.83
CA PHE A 164 -11.22 -2.54 -8.25
C PHE A 164 -10.75 -3.93 -8.66
N TRP A 165 -9.51 -4.30 -8.31
CA TRP A 165 -8.97 -5.60 -8.66
C TRP A 165 -9.65 -6.74 -7.90
N TYR A 166 -9.99 -6.54 -6.62
CA TYR A 166 -10.78 -7.52 -5.87
C TYR A 166 -12.17 -7.72 -6.50
N ALA A 167 -12.84 -6.65 -6.91
CA ALA A 167 -14.16 -6.74 -7.54
C ALA A 167 -14.13 -7.51 -8.89
N ILE A 168 -13.01 -7.50 -9.60
CA ILE A 168 -12.87 -8.20 -10.90
C ILE A 168 -12.37 -9.63 -10.74
N ALA A 169 -11.37 -9.85 -9.88
CA ALA A 169 -10.63 -11.11 -9.81
C ALA A 169 -10.96 -11.97 -8.59
N GLY A 170 -11.58 -11.39 -7.54
CA GLY A 170 -11.64 -11.99 -6.21
C GLY A 170 -10.28 -11.91 -5.55
#